data_AF-A0A966TQA7-F1
#
_entry.id   AF-A0A966TQA7-F1
#
_cell.length_a   1.000
_cell.length_b   1.000
_cell.length_c   1.000
_cell.angle_alpha   90.00
_cell.angle_beta   90.00
_cell.angle_gamma   90.00
#
_symmetry.space_group_name_H-M   'P 1'
#
loop_
_entity.id
_entity.type
_entity.pdbx_description
1 polymer ?
#
loop_
_entity_poly.entity_id
_entity_poly.type
_entity_poly.pdbx_seq_one_letter_code
_entity_poly.pdbx_strand_id
1 'polypeptide(L)' 'MASEPLCAPGPIHIVMVGTTHPGNIGAAARVMTNMGLSSLRLV' A
#
# COMPACT_ATOMS: atom_id res chain seq x y z
N MET A 1 -34.49 2.38 8.90
CA MET A 1 -33.30 3.15 9.29
C MET A 1 -32.06 2.29 9.09
N ALA A 2 -31.66 2.10 7.82
CA ALA A 2 -30.43 1.39 7.48
C ALA A 2 -29.29 2.43 7.48
N SER A 3 -28.33 2.27 8.39
CA SER A 3 -27.08 3.03 8.41
C SER A 3 -26.20 2.56 7.26
N GLU A 4 -25.78 3.50 6.39
CA GLU A 4 -24.96 3.23 5.20
C GLU A 4 -23.58 2.63 5.56
N PRO A 5 -23.01 1.71 4.76
CA PRO A 5 -21.68 1.19 5.03
C PRO A 5 -20.67 2.32 4.75
N LEU A 6 -19.84 2.67 5.73
CA LEU A 6 -18.70 3.56 5.51
C LEU A 6 -17.83 2.95 4.41
N CYS A 7 -17.88 3.59 3.24
CA CYS A 7 -17.23 3.26 1.99
C CYS A 7 -15.77 2.80 2.21
N ALA A 8 -15.35 1.72 1.55
CA ALA A 8 -13.96 1.29 1.56
C ALA A 8 -13.04 2.45 1.16
N PRO A 9 -11.83 2.58 1.75
CA PRO A 9 -10.90 3.63 1.36
C PRO A 9 -10.67 3.54 -0.16
N GLY A 10 -10.63 4.71 -0.82
CA GLY A 10 -10.25 4.79 -2.22
C GLY A 10 -8.88 4.17 -2.47
N PRO A 11 -8.47 4.01 -3.73
CA PRO A 11 -7.21 3.34 -4.09
C PRO A 11 -6.01 3.92 -3.33
N ILE A 12 -5.27 3.04 -2.64
CA ILE A 12 -4.10 3.39 -1.83
C ILE A 12 -2.83 3.20 -2.65
N HIS A 13 -1.99 4.24 -2.68
CA HIS A 13 -0.68 4.22 -3.35
C HIS A 13 0.43 4.37 -2.31
N ILE A 14 1.36 3.41 -2.27
CA ILE A 14 2.53 3.44 -1.40
C ILE A 14 3.70 3.99 -2.21
N VAL A 15 4.33 5.06 -1.71
CA VAL A 15 5.47 5.73 -2.36
C VAL A 15 6.67 5.64 -1.44
N MET A 16 7.74 4.99 -1.88
CA MET A 16 9.02 4.96 -1.17
C MET A 16 9.97 5.95 -1.81
N VAL A 17 10.42 6.94 -1.06
CA VAL A 17 11.31 8.01 -1.52
C VAL A 17 12.72 7.75 -1.00
N GLY A 18 13.72 7.78 -1.87
CA GLY A 18 15.13 7.68 -1.46
C GLY A 18 15.49 6.32 -0.87
N THR A 19 14.90 5.24 -1.39
CA THR A 19 15.20 3.89 -0.93
C THR A 19 16.62 3.49 -1.33
N THR A 20 17.52 3.37 -0.36
CA THR A 20 18.95 3.09 -0.61
C THR A 20 19.29 1.60 -0.63
N HIS A 21 18.52 0.78 0.08
CA HIS A 21 18.74 -0.66 0.19
C HIS A 21 17.63 -1.40 -0.56
N PRO A 22 17.94 -2.22 -1.59
CA PRO A 22 16.92 -2.89 -2.39
C PRO A 22 16.07 -3.89 -1.58
N GLY A 23 16.60 -4.40 -0.46
CA GLY A 23 15.85 -5.26 0.46
C GLY A 23 14.59 -4.61 1.05
N ASN A 24 14.60 -3.30 1.23
CA ASN A 24 13.44 -2.57 1.77
C ASN A 24 12.24 -2.59 0.82
N ILE A 25 12.50 -2.60 -0.49
CA ILE A 25 11.45 -2.68 -1.53
C ILE A 25 10.73 -4.03 -1.42
N GLY A 26 11.50 -5.12 -1.27
CA GLY A 26 10.95 -6.47 -1.11
C GLY A 26 10.16 -6.64 0.20
N ALA A 27 10.67 -6.07 1.29
CA ALA A 27 9.96 -6.07 2.58
C ALA A 27 8.64 -5.30 2.50
N ALA A 28 8.65 -4.11 1.89
CA ALA A 28 7.44 -3.31 1.68
C ALA A 28 6.43 -4.05 0.79
N ALA A 29 6.88 -4.61 -0.34
CA ALA A 29 6.02 -5.40 -1.22
C ALA A 29 5.40 -6.62 -0.52
N ARG A 30 6.15 -7.29 0.36
CA ARG A 30 5.63 -8.42 1.14
C ARG A 30 4.51 -8.01 2.09
N VAL A 31 4.68 -6.88 2.79
CA VAL A 31 3.64 -6.33 3.67
C VAL A 31 2.43 -5.91 2.85
N MET A 32 2.64 -5.28 1.69
CA MET A 32 1.56 -4.86 0.80
C MET A 32 0.70 -6.04 0.35
N THR A 33 1.30 -7.16 -0.06
CA THR A 33 0.54 -8.38 -0.40
C THR A 33 -0.32 -8.88 0.75
N ASN A 34 0.21 -8.90 1.97
CA ASN A 34 -0.55 -9.31 3.16
C ASN A 34 -1.73 -8.37 3.45
N MET A 35 -1.64 -7.10 3.01
CA MET A 35 -2.67 -6.07 3.19
C MET A 35 -3.59 -5.91 1.96
N GLY A 36 -3.44 -6.74 0.93
CA GLY A 36 -4.20 -6.61 -0.32
C GLY A 36 -3.89 -5.34 -1.12
N LEU A 37 -2.72 -4.73 -0.88
CA LEU A 37 -2.24 -3.55 -1.59
C LEU A 37 -1.35 -3.97 -2.76
N SER A 38 -1.51 -3.30 -3.90
CA SER A 38 -0.80 -3.65 -5.14
C SER A 38 -0.09 -2.48 -5.81
N SER A 39 -0.21 -1.26 -5.26
CA SER A 39 0.36 -0.06 -5.89
C SER A 39 1.56 0.48 -5.12
N LEU A 40 2.76 0.07 -5.56
CA LEU A 40 4.05 0.55 -5.05
C LEU A 40 4.73 1.43 -6.10
N ARG A 41 5.18 2.63 -5.71
CA ARG A 41 5.98 3.53 -6.54
C ARG A 41 7.29 3.86 -5.82
N LEU A 42 8.37 3.96 -6.60
CA LEU A 42 9.70 4.31 -6.11
C LEU A 42 10.09 5.66 -6.71
N VAL A 43 10.62 6.55 -5.88
CA VAL A 43 11.09 7.89 -6.27
C VAL A 43 12.51 8.09 -5.75
#